data_AF-A0A210W8L5-F1
#
_entry.id   AF-A0A210W8L5-F1
#
_cell.length_a   1.000
_cell.length_b   1.000
_cell.length_c   1.000
_cell.angle_alpha   90.00
_cell.angle_beta   90.00
_cell.angle_gamma   90.00
#
_symmetry.space_group_name_H-M   'P 1'
#
loop_
_entity.id
_entity.type
_entity.pdbx_description
1 polymer ?
#
loop_
_entity_poly.entity_id
_entity_poly.type
_entity_poly.pdbx_seq_one_letter_code
_entity_poly.pdbx_strand_id
1 'polypeptide(L)'
;MNIKFKDFEIASFSDLDYEEMTVEIRYRGIPIAQINKDKGFECCDIEIPYRFSPEDEKFIFPLDDFMEVLGAAKVMLGKLG
;
A
#
# COMPACT_ATOMS: atom_id res chain seq x y z
N MET A 1 -0.60 -3.76 -12.68
CA MET A 1 -2.06 -3.56 -12.79
C MET A 1 -2.45 -2.63 -11.67
N ASN A 2 -3.23 -1.57 -11.92
CA ASN A 2 -3.61 -0.64 -10.85
C ASN A 2 -5.08 -0.87 -10.49
N ILE A 3 -5.38 -0.98 -9.20
CA ILE A 3 -6.76 -1.07 -8.69
C ILE A 3 -7.15 0.32 -8.18
N LYS A 4 -8.31 0.81 -8.58
CA LYS A 4 -8.88 2.05 -8.05
C LYS A 4 -10.08 1.72 -7.19
N PHE A 5 -10.13 2.30 -6.00
CA PHE A 5 -11.26 2.18 -5.08
C PHE A 5 -11.51 3.54 -4.43
N LYS A 6 -12.58 4.22 -4.86
CA LYS A 6 -12.89 5.59 -4.42
C LYS A 6 -11.67 6.52 -4.62
N ASP A 7 -11.23 7.19 -3.55
CA ASP A 7 -10.06 8.06 -3.52
C ASP A 7 -8.72 7.29 -3.37
N PHE A 8 -8.76 5.96 -3.29
CA PHE A 8 -7.58 5.11 -3.17
C PHE A 8 -7.13 4.52 -4.51
N GLU A 9 -5.82 4.35 -4.63
CA GLU A 9 -5.18 3.62 -5.71
C GLU A 9 -4.21 2.60 -5.13
N ILE A 10 -4.21 1.39 -5.70
CA ILE A 10 -3.29 0.30 -5.34
C ILE A 10 -2.47 0.00 -6.58
N ALA A 11 -1.15 0.06 -6.47
CA ALA A 11 -0.24 -0.17 -7.58
C ALA A 11 0.93 -1.07 -7.15
N SER A 12 1.41 -1.91 -8.07
CA SER A 12 2.68 -2.61 -7.88
C SER A 12 3.81 -1.60 -7.96
N PHE A 13 4.76 -1.72 -7.05
CA PHE A 13 5.95 -0.88 -6.98
C PHE A 13 7.19 -1.78 -6.87
N SER A 14 8.28 -1.35 -7.50
CA SER A 14 9.59 -1.98 -7.36
C SER A 14 10.47 -0.93 -6.73
N ASP A 15 10.68 -1.07 -5.42
CA ASP A 15 11.69 -0.31 -4.71
C ASP A 15 13.03 -1.05 -4.80
N LEU A 16 14.15 -0.32 -4.75
CA LEU A 16 15.47 -0.91 -4.63
C LEU A 16 15.74 -1.44 -3.20
N ASP A 17 14.95 -0.97 -2.24
CA ASP A 17 15.06 -1.33 -0.82
C ASP A 17 14.44 -2.70 -0.49
N TYR A 18 13.71 -3.32 -1.44
CA TYR A 18 13.00 -4.59 -1.25
C TYR A 18 13.46 -5.64 -2.27
N GLU A 19 13.65 -6.89 -1.81
CA GLU A 19 14.04 -8.00 -2.71
C GLU A 19 12.85 -8.47 -3.56
N GLU A 20 11.64 -8.42 -3.02
CA GLU A 20 10.40 -8.78 -3.70
C GLU A 20 9.62 -7.54 -4.20
N MET A 21 8.74 -7.73 -5.19
CA MET A 21 7.80 -6.70 -5.59
C MET A 21 6.91 -6.28 -4.42
N THR A 22 6.72 -4.97 -4.26
CA THR A 22 5.84 -4.39 -3.25
C THR A 22 4.56 -3.86 -3.87
N VAL A 23 3.56 -3.61 -3.01
CA VAL A 23 2.34 -2.92 -3.41
C VAL A 23 2.25 -1.61 -2.64
N GLU A 24 2.07 -0.51 -3.36
CA GLU A 24 1.87 0.82 -2.81
C GLU A 24 0.38 1.18 -2.83
N ILE A 25 -0.09 1.76 -1.72
CA ILE A 25 -1.41 2.33 -1.56
C ILE A 25 -1.28 3.86 -1.53
N ARG A 26 -2.04 4.50 -2.41
CA ARG A 26 -2.12 5.95 -2.52
C ARG A 26 -3.52 6.44 -2.17
N TYR A 27 -3.60 7.59 -1.52
CA TYR A 27 -4.86 8.31 -1.31
C TYR A 27 -4.77 9.66 -2.01
N ARG A 28 -5.67 9.90 -2.97
CA ARG A 28 -5.66 11.10 -3.85
C ARG A 28 -4.30 11.35 -4.52
N GLY A 29 -3.64 10.27 -4.91
CA GLY A 29 -2.33 10.28 -5.56
C GLY A 29 -1.12 10.37 -4.62
N ILE A 30 -1.34 10.54 -3.31
CA ILE A 30 -0.26 10.62 -2.32
C ILE A 30 -0.02 9.22 -1.73
N PRO A 31 1.21 8.68 -1.73
CA PRO A 31 1.52 7.42 -1.07
C PRO A 31 1.28 7.51 0.44
N ILE A 32 0.48 6.59 0.98
CA ILE A 32 0.14 6.56 2.42
C ILE A 32 0.56 5.26 3.10
N ALA A 33 0.73 4.17 2.34
CA ALA A 33 1.16 2.89 2.86
C ALA A 33 1.81 2.06 1.76
N GLN A 34 2.73 1.17 2.14
CA GLN A 34 3.29 0.14 1.28
C GLN A 34 3.21 -1.22 1.97
N ILE A 35 3.00 -2.28 1.20
CA ILE A 35 2.97 -3.66 1.69
C ILE A 35 4.04 -4.46 0.96
N ASN A 36 4.92 -5.11 1.71
CA ASN A 36 5.93 -6.03 1.19
C ASN A 36 5.71 -7.45 1.73
N LYS A 37 6.31 -8.44 1.06
CA LYS A 37 6.21 -9.87 1.41
C LYS A 37 7.58 -10.51 1.61
N ASP A 38 8.62 -9.75 1.92
CA ASP A 38 10.00 -10.24 2.05
C ASP A 38 10.12 -11.35 3.10
N LYS A 39 9.29 -11.31 4.14
CA LYS A 39 9.20 -12.35 5.18
C LYS A 39 8.24 -13.50 4.83
N GLY A 40 7.76 -13.55 3.59
CA GLY A 40 6.75 -14.49 3.10
C GLY A 40 5.33 -13.91 3.11
N PHE A 41 4.46 -14.47 2.27
CA PHE A 41 3.08 -13.98 2.06
C PHE A 41 2.19 -13.98 3.31
N GLU A 42 2.43 -14.92 4.23
CA GLU A 42 1.69 -14.98 5.51
C GLU A 42 2.19 -13.96 6.53
N CYS A 43 3.39 -13.42 6.33
CA CYS A 43 4.07 -12.49 7.24
C CYS A 43 4.35 -11.14 6.55
N CYS A 44 3.38 -10.64 5.77
CA CYS A 44 3.51 -9.34 5.10
C CYS A 44 3.65 -8.20 6.13
N ASP A 45 4.56 -7.28 5.87
CA ASP A 45 4.71 -6.04 6.65
C ASP A 45 4.00 -4.88 5.92
N ILE A 46 3.44 -3.95 6.70
CA ILE A 46 2.94 -2.67 6.21
C ILE A 46 3.88 -1.55 6.68
N GLU A 47 4.38 -0.76 5.74
CA GLU A 47 5.16 0.45 6.01
C GLU A 47 4.28 1.69 5.80
N ILE A 48 4.32 2.61 6.76
CA ILE A 48 3.73 3.95 6.64
C ILE A 48 4.89 4.94 6.49
N PRO A 49 5.15 5.47 5.29
CA PRO A 49 6.38 6.22 5.07
C PRO A 49 6.32 7.57 5.78
N TYR A 50 7.25 7.79 6.71
CA TYR A 50 7.35 9.03 7.49
C TYR A 50 7.49 10.29 6.62
N ARG A 51 7.98 10.13 5.38
CA ARG A 51 8.27 11.20 4.41
C ARG A 51 7.01 11.87 3.84
N PHE A 52 5.86 11.20 3.89
CA PHE A 52 4.58 11.69 3.35
C PHE A 52 3.62 12.18 4.41
N SER A 53 4.05 12.22 5.67
CA SER A 53 3.39 12.97 6.73
C SER A 53 4.17 14.27 6.93
N PRO A 54 4.04 15.30 6.05
CA PRO A 54 4.43 16.63 6.47
C PRO A 54 3.75 16.92 7.80
N GLU A 55 4.37 17.73 8.65
CA GLU A 55 3.90 18.00 10.03
C GLU A 55 2.42 18.43 10.12
N ASP A 56 1.79 18.79 8.99
CA ASP A 56 0.41 19.29 8.89
C ASP A 56 -0.58 18.46 8.03
N GLU A 57 -0.17 17.42 7.27
CA GLU A 57 -1.13 16.62 6.47
C GLU A 57 -1.60 15.39 7.25
N LYS A 58 -2.81 15.51 7.81
CA LYS A 58 -3.54 14.36 8.38
C LYS A 58 -4.34 13.68 7.27
N PHE A 59 -4.00 12.44 6.95
CA PHE A 59 -4.86 11.61 6.12
C PHE A 59 -6.05 11.10 6.96
N ILE A 60 -7.24 11.60 6.65
CA ILE A 60 -8.50 11.15 7.24
C ILE A 60 -9.34 10.54 6.12
N PHE A 61 -9.65 9.26 6.27
CA PHE A 61 -10.46 8.48 5.35
C PHE A 61 -11.28 7.43 6.13
N PRO A 62 -12.36 6.88 5.55
CA PRO A 62 -13.18 5.88 6.24
C PRO A 62 -12.40 4.60 6.55
N LEU A 63 -12.55 4.07 7.77
CA LEU A 63 -11.86 2.86 8.22
C LEU A 63 -12.18 1.64 7.35
N ASP A 64 -13.47 1.41 7.09
CA ASP A 64 -13.91 0.24 6.32
C ASP A 64 -13.37 0.28 4.89
N ASP A 65 -13.32 1.46 4.28
CA ASP A 65 -12.73 1.67 2.97
C ASP A 65 -11.24 1.31 2.96
N PHE A 66 -10.51 1.73 4.00
CA PHE A 66 -9.10 1.41 4.12
C PHE A 66 -8.84 -0.08 4.35
N MET A 67 -9.67 -0.74 5.17
CA MET A 67 -9.59 -2.19 5.40
C MET A 67 -9.82 -2.99 4.10
N GLU A 68 -10.77 -2.57 3.27
CA GLU A 68 -11.00 -3.18 1.95
C GLU A 68 -9.80 -3.00 1.02
N VAL A 69 -9.21 -1.79 1.01
CA VAL A 69 -8.01 -1.48 0.23
C VAL A 69 -6.82 -2.32 0.68
N LEU A 70 -6.62 -2.51 1.99
CA LEU A 70 -5.56 -3.38 2.53
C LEU A 70 -5.75 -4.84 2.09
N GLY A 71 -6.99 -5.35 2.15
CA GLY A 71 -7.33 -6.69 1.69
C GLY A 71 -7.04 -6.87 0.19
N ALA A 72 -7.47 -5.91 -0.63
CA ALA A 72 -7.22 -5.91 -2.07
C ALA A 72 -5.72 -5.83 -2.40
N ALA A 73 -4.97 -5.02 -1.65
CA ALA A 73 -3.52 -4.88 -1.81
C ALA A 73 -2.80 -6.20 -1.49
N LYS A 74 -3.17 -6.89 -0.39
CA LYS A 74 -2.61 -8.21 -0.07
C LYS A 74 -2.93 -9.25 -1.15
N VAL A 75 -4.17 -9.27 -1.66
CA VAL A 75 -4.56 -10.17 -2.77
C VAL A 75 -3.75 -9.87 -4.03
N MET A 76 -3.50 -8.59 -4.32
CA MET A 76 -2.66 -8.19 -5.45
C MET A 76 -1.21 -8.64 -5.26
N LEU A 77 -0.64 -8.41 -4.08
CA LEU A 77 0.72 -8.81 -3.73
C LEU A 77 0.95 -10.31 -3.90
N GLY A 78 -0.04 -11.15 -3.53
CA GLY A 78 0.03 -12.60 -3.74
C GLY A 78 0.00 -13.04 -5.21
N LYS A 79 -0.34 -12.14 -6.14
CA LYS A 79 -0.29 -12.38 -7.60
C LYS A 79 0.99 -11.86 -8.24
N LEU A 80 1.78 -11.07 -7.50
CA LEU A 80 3.09 -10.61 -7.94
C LEU A 80 4.09 -11.72 -7.58
N GLY A 81 4.62 -12.38 -8.62
CA GLY A 81 5.70 -13.37 -8.54
C GLY A 81 7.02 -12.65 -8.56
#